data_AF-A0A535KRX0-F1
#
_entry.id   AF-A0A535KRX0-F1
#
_cell.length_a   1.000
_cell.length_b   1.000
_cell.length_c   1.000
_cell.angle_alpha   90.00
_cell.angle_beta   90.00
_cell.angle_gamma   90.00
#
_symmetry.space_group_name_H-M   'P 1'
#
loop_
_entity.id
_entity.type
_entity.pdbx_description
1 polymer ?
#
loop_
_entity_poly.entity_id
_entity_poly.type
_entity_poly.pdbx_seq_one_letter_code
_entity_poly.pdbx_strand_id
1 'polypeptide(L)'
;GTGLISNANDVSASGGGFVAKVPYFGGAKIASMKANGKPAIVLVRPKSFEASESGGAAEVKQLEVTVAAESKRAHITERVVEASEKVKLEDARVVISGGRGMGGPQNFPLLDDLASALGGAVGASRAVVDAGWVPYSMQVGQTGKSVRPGVYIAVGISGAMQHTVGMKTSKIIIAINKDAEAPIMKMADLGVVGDALKIVPALTAAVKAKKNG
;
A
#
# COMPACT_ATOMS: atom_id res chain seq x y z
N GLY A 1 -27.94 11.28 15.05
CA GLY A 1 -26.79 10.70 14.32
C GLY A 1 -25.59 11.60 14.49
N THR A 2 -24.37 11.07 14.45
CA THR A 2 -23.15 11.89 14.53
C THR A 2 -22.47 12.03 13.18
N GLY A 3 -21.62 13.05 13.04
CA GLY A 3 -20.82 13.29 11.85
C GLY A 3 -19.72 12.24 11.68
N LEU A 4 -19.60 11.69 10.47
CA LEU A 4 -18.54 10.79 10.05
C LEU A 4 -17.75 11.43 8.91
N ILE A 5 -16.44 11.56 9.10
CA ILE A 5 -15.50 11.91 8.03
C ILE A 5 -14.70 10.65 7.70
N SER A 6 -14.89 10.11 6.50
CA SER A 6 -14.15 8.94 6.07
C SER A 6 -12.89 9.33 5.28
N ASN A 7 -11.92 8.42 5.24
CA ASN A 7 -10.80 8.48 4.31
C ASN A 7 -9.86 9.68 4.51
N ALA A 8 -9.79 10.23 5.72
CA ALA A 8 -8.93 11.36 6.05
C ALA A 8 -7.45 10.96 5.95
N ASN A 9 -6.63 11.83 5.37
CA ASN A 9 -5.18 11.62 5.32
C ASN A 9 -4.40 12.48 6.33
N ASP A 10 -5.05 13.51 6.90
CA ASP A 10 -4.48 14.40 7.90
C ASP A 10 -5.61 15.01 8.76
N VAL A 11 -5.29 15.40 10.00
CA VAL A 11 -6.19 16.00 10.99
C VAL A 11 -5.40 17.00 11.82
N SER A 12 -5.80 18.27 11.78
CA SER A 12 -5.12 19.35 12.50
C SER A 12 -6.08 20.13 13.39
N ALA A 13 -5.61 20.61 14.55
CA ALA A 13 -6.38 21.52 15.39
C ALA A 13 -6.65 22.84 14.65
N SER A 14 -7.86 23.39 14.79
CA SER A 14 -8.23 24.67 14.18
C SER A 14 -9.44 25.27 14.89
N GLY A 15 -9.29 26.51 15.41
CA GLY A 15 -10.40 27.30 15.96
C GLY A 15 -11.20 26.59 17.06
N GLY A 16 -10.53 25.93 18.01
CA GLY A 16 -11.20 25.19 19.09
C GLY A 16 -11.83 23.84 18.69
N GLY A 17 -11.60 23.40 17.45
CA GLY A 17 -11.98 22.08 16.95
C GLY A 17 -10.86 21.48 16.10
N PHE A 18 -11.23 20.72 15.06
CA PHE A 18 -10.29 20.14 14.12
C PHE A 18 -10.73 20.38 12.68
N VAL A 19 -9.79 20.26 11.75
CA VAL A 19 -10.03 20.14 10.31
C VAL A 19 -9.39 18.84 9.85
N ALA A 20 -10.16 18.00 9.17
CA ALA A 20 -9.64 16.83 8.49
C ALA A 20 -9.38 17.15 7.02
N LYS A 21 -8.28 16.66 6.47
CA LYS A 21 -8.00 16.69 5.03
C LYS A 21 -8.42 15.36 4.41
N VAL A 22 -9.23 15.43 3.36
CA VAL A 22 -9.75 14.23 2.68
C VAL A 22 -9.42 14.31 1.19
N PRO A 23 -8.57 13.38 0.68
CA PRO A 23 -8.23 13.33 -0.73
C PRO A 23 -9.34 12.67 -1.56
N TYR A 24 -9.74 13.35 -2.63
CA TYR A 24 -10.69 12.88 -3.65
C TYR A 24 -10.01 12.76 -5.01
N PHE A 25 -10.63 12.00 -5.93
CA PHE A 25 -10.15 11.78 -7.30
C PHE A 25 -8.71 11.26 -7.34
N GLY A 26 -8.47 10.16 -6.61
CA GLY A 26 -7.13 9.61 -6.47
C GLY A 26 -6.14 10.56 -5.79
N GLY A 27 -6.62 11.57 -5.04
CA GLY A 27 -5.81 12.58 -4.36
C GLY A 27 -5.44 13.80 -5.21
N ALA A 28 -6.07 13.99 -6.38
CA ALA A 28 -5.91 15.21 -7.18
C ALA A 28 -6.58 16.44 -6.54
N LYS A 29 -7.59 16.23 -5.69
CA LYS A 29 -8.22 17.28 -4.88
C LYS A 29 -8.16 16.90 -3.41
N ILE A 30 -7.94 17.88 -2.53
CA ILE A 30 -7.96 17.69 -1.08
C ILE A 30 -9.04 18.59 -0.50
N ALA A 31 -10.10 18.00 0.04
CA ALA A 31 -11.15 18.73 0.75
C ALA A 31 -10.73 18.98 2.20
N SER A 32 -11.05 20.16 2.72
CA SER A 32 -10.95 20.45 4.16
C SER A 32 -12.32 20.29 4.77
N MET A 33 -12.47 19.36 5.72
CA MET A 33 -13.75 18.98 6.29
C MET A 33 -13.77 19.22 7.80
N LYS A 34 -14.91 19.67 8.31
CA LYS A 34 -15.23 19.76 9.74
C LYS A 34 -16.50 18.95 10.00
N ALA A 35 -16.59 18.34 11.18
CA ALA A 35 -17.82 17.68 11.60
C ALA A 35 -18.80 18.71 12.20
N ASN A 36 -20.08 18.57 11.89
CA ASN A 36 -21.12 19.51 12.34
C ASN A 36 -21.57 19.29 13.79
N GLY A 37 -21.09 18.23 14.48
CA GLY A 37 -21.49 17.87 15.84
C GLY A 37 -20.45 17.04 16.58
N LYS A 38 -20.67 16.82 17.88
CA LYS A 38 -19.79 16.04 18.77
C LYS A 38 -20.59 14.87 19.42
N PRO A 39 -19.96 13.70 19.65
CA PRO A 39 -18.58 13.35 19.29
C PRO A 39 -18.45 13.10 17.78
N ALA A 40 -17.41 13.61 17.14
CA ALA A 40 -17.16 13.35 15.72
C ALA A 40 -16.41 12.03 15.52
N ILE A 41 -16.72 11.30 14.45
CA ILE A 41 -15.96 10.11 14.04
C ILE A 41 -15.13 10.47 12.81
N VAL A 42 -13.82 10.22 12.88
CA VAL A 42 -12.91 10.42 11.75
C VAL A 42 -12.18 9.12 11.47
N LEU A 43 -12.39 8.55 10.28
CA LEU A 43 -11.64 7.38 9.81
C LEU A 43 -10.42 7.87 9.06
N VAL A 44 -9.25 7.64 9.67
CA VAL A 44 -7.96 8.03 9.11
C VAL A 44 -7.36 6.85 8.33
N ARG A 45 -6.75 7.15 7.18
CA ARG A 45 -6.01 6.14 6.40
C ARG A 45 -4.85 5.56 7.23
N PRO A 46 -4.62 4.23 7.18
CA PRO A 46 -3.43 3.64 7.76
C PRO A 46 -2.16 4.32 7.26
N LYS A 47 -1.16 4.43 8.13
CA LYS A 47 0.14 5.08 7.85
C LYS A 47 0.05 6.55 7.46
N SER A 48 -1.06 7.25 7.68
CA SER A 48 -1.16 8.70 7.41
C SER A 48 -0.27 9.54 8.31
N PHE A 49 -0.16 9.15 9.58
CA PHE A 49 0.68 9.78 10.59
C PHE A 49 1.88 8.88 10.91
N GLU A 50 3.02 9.49 11.19
CA GLU A 50 4.14 8.79 11.79
C GLU A 50 3.83 8.51 13.27
N ALA A 51 4.11 7.28 13.71
CA ALA A 51 3.99 6.94 15.12
C ALA A 51 5.05 7.72 15.89
N SER A 52 4.63 8.41 16.95
CA SER A 52 5.52 9.07 17.90
C SER A 52 5.33 8.41 19.26
N GLU A 53 6.41 7.89 19.83
CA GLU A 53 6.38 7.37 21.18
C GLU A 53 6.33 8.54 22.16
N SER A 54 5.17 8.74 22.76
CA SER A 54 5.05 9.55 23.98
C SER A 54 4.94 8.59 25.16
N GLY A 55 5.95 8.58 26.03
CA GLY A 55 5.84 7.92 27.33
C GLY A 55 4.72 8.52 28.20
N GLY A 56 4.45 7.90 29.35
CA GLY A 56 3.47 8.39 30.33
C GLY A 56 2.75 7.26 31.07
N ALA A 57 1.93 7.64 32.05
CA ALA A 57 1.00 6.73 32.72
C ALA A 57 -0.43 7.02 32.21
N ALA A 58 -1.16 5.98 31.82
CA ALA A 58 -2.55 6.06 31.42
C ALA A 58 -3.41 5.20 32.35
N GLU A 59 -4.58 5.71 32.72
CA GLU A 59 -5.56 4.94 33.51
C GLU A 59 -6.20 3.86 32.61
N VAL A 60 -6.11 2.60 33.03
CA VAL A 60 -6.79 1.49 32.36
C VAL A 60 -8.19 1.35 32.94
N LYS A 61 -9.22 1.69 32.16
CA LYS A 61 -10.63 1.50 32.54
C LYS A 61 -11.20 0.26 31.88
N GLN A 62 -11.65 -0.69 32.70
CA GLN A 62 -12.41 -1.84 32.21
C GLN A 62 -13.86 -1.43 31.97
N LEU A 63 -14.35 -1.69 30.76
CA LEU A 63 -15.73 -1.44 30.35
C LEU A 63 -16.44 -2.78 30.19
N GLU A 64 -17.50 -3.00 30.98
CA GLU A 64 -18.41 -4.12 30.74
C GLU A 64 -19.38 -3.74 29.62
N VAL A 65 -19.30 -4.47 28.50
CA VAL A 65 -20.15 -4.23 27.32
C VAL A 65 -20.95 -5.48 27.02
N THR A 66 -22.28 -5.38 27.11
CA THR A 66 -23.20 -6.45 26.71
C THR A 66 -23.62 -6.25 25.26
N VAL A 67 -23.23 -7.19 24.39
CA VAL A 67 -23.67 -7.21 22.98
C VAL A 67 -24.97 -7.99 22.88
N ALA A 68 -26.05 -7.30 22.55
CA ALA A 68 -27.38 -7.88 22.40
C ALA A 68 -27.42 -8.98 21.33
N ALA A 69 -28.30 -9.97 21.47
CA ALA A 69 -28.36 -11.13 20.57
C ALA A 69 -28.67 -10.71 19.12
N GLU A 70 -29.49 -9.69 18.95
CA GLU A 70 -29.92 -9.14 17.66
C GLU A 70 -28.75 -8.46 16.91
N SER A 71 -27.67 -8.13 17.63
CA SER A 71 -26.44 -7.57 17.05
C SER A 71 -25.47 -8.64 16.53
N LYS A 72 -25.74 -9.94 16.75
CA LYS A 72 -24.86 -11.07 16.39
C LYS A 72 -25.30 -11.81 15.11
N ARG A 73 -25.86 -11.08 14.15
CA ARG A 73 -26.41 -11.67 12.90
C ARG A 73 -25.36 -12.11 11.88
N ALA A 74 -24.13 -11.61 11.98
CA ALA A 74 -23.03 -12.00 11.10
C ALA A 74 -22.28 -13.20 11.69
N HIS A 75 -22.13 -14.27 10.90
CA HIS A 75 -21.40 -15.47 11.29
C HIS A 75 -20.19 -15.67 10.39
N ILE A 76 -19.02 -15.90 10.99
CA ILE A 76 -17.83 -16.33 10.27
C ILE A 76 -17.99 -17.82 9.99
N THR A 77 -18.25 -18.20 8.75
CA THR A 77 -18.38 -19.62 8.34
C THR A 77 -17.01 -20.26 8.13
N GLU A 78 -16.03 -19.48 7.70
CA GLU A 78 -14.68 -19.92 7.41
C GLU A 78 -13.70 -18.77 7.64
N ARG A 79 -12.51 -19.09 8.17
CA ARG A 79 -11.40 -18.14 8.29
C ARG A 79 -10.17 -18.75 7.62
N VAL A 80 -9.94 -18.37 6.37
CA VAL A 80 -8.70 -18.71 5.67
C VAL A 80 -7.64 -17.69 6.05
N VAL A 81 -6.65 -18.11 6.84
CA VAL A 81 -5.43 -17.32 7.06
C VAL A 81 -4.40 -17.87 6.09
N GLU A 82 -4.06 -17.09 5.05
CA GLU A 82 -2.90 -17.40 4.22
C GLU A 82 -1.65 -17.34 5.12
N ALA A 83 -1.16 -18.51 5.54
CA ALA A 83 0.13 -18.65 6.19
C ALA A 83 1.20 -18.33 5.15
N SER A 84 1.65 -17.09 5.15
CA SER A 84 2.74 -16.64 4.30
C SER A 84 3.94 -16.39 5.20
N GLU A 85 5.02 -17.13 5.01
CA GLU A 85 6.35 -16.77 5.55
C GLU A 85 6.84 -15.43 4.96
N LYS A 86 6.22 -14.97 3.87
CA LYS A 86 6.53 -13.69 3.22
C LYS A 86 5.86 -12.53 3.93
N VAL A 87 6.57 -11.40 3.95
CA VAL A 87 6.13 -10.12 4.50
C VAL A 87 4.79 -9.69 3.87
N LYS A 88 3.82 -9.28 4.68
CA LYS A 88 2.56 -8.72 4.18
C LYS A 88 2.82 -7.43 3.38
N LEU A 89 2.24 -7.34 2.19
CA LEU A 89 2.35 -6.17 1.30
C LEU A 89 2.07 -4.82 1.99
N GLU A 90 1.05 -4.78 2.86
CA GLU A 90 0.63 -3.55 3.54
C GLU A 90 1.65 -3.10 4.60
N ASP A 91 2.43 -4.02 5.16
CA ASP A 91 3.41 -3.79 6.21
C ASP A 91 4.83 -3.64 5.67
N ALA A 92 5.07 -4.09 4.44
CA ALA A 92 6.40 -4.13 3.83
C ALA A 92 7.04 -2.73 3.74
N ARG A 93 8.33 -2.65 4.12
CA ARG A 93 9.15 -1.43 3.94
C ARG A 93 9.61 -1.26 2.50
N VAL A 94 9.73 -2.35 1.76
CA VAL A 94 10.07 -2.39 0.34
C VAL A 94 9.03 -3.26 -0.37
N VAL A 95 8.45 -2.74 -1.45
CA VAL A 95 7.51 -3.49 -2.30
C VAL A 95 8.08 -3.59 -3.71
N ILE A 96 8.18 -4.80 -4.24
CA ILE A 96 8.62 -5.09 -5.61
C ILE A 96 7.38 -5.55 -6.35
N SER A 97 6.87 -4.75 -7.27
CA SER A 97 5.58 -5.00 -7.91
C SER A 97 5.71 -5.27 -9.39
N GLY A 98 5.18 -6.41 -9.84
CA GLY A 98 5.20 -6.85 -11.22
C GLY A 98 3.97 -6.45 -12.03
N GLY A 99 4.18 -6.07 -13.29
CA GLY A 99 3.13 -5.84 -14.28
C GLY A 99 3.19 -6.82 -15.44
N ARG A 100 2.34 -6.61 -16.47
CA ARG A 100 2.34 -7.42 -17.69
C ARG A 100 3.69 -7.43 -18.42
N GLY A 101 4.53 -6.41 -18.21
CA GLY A 101 5.89 -6.37 -18.76
C GLY A 101 6.80 -7.48 -18.25
N MET A 102 6.41 -8.24 -17.22
CA MET A 102 7.09 -9.47 -16.80
C MET A 102 6.93 -10.62 -17.81
N GLY A 103 5.98 -10.55 -18.75
CA GLY A 103 5.83 -11.52 -19.84
C GLY A 103 5.26 -12.89 -19.44
N GLY A 104 4.99 -13.14 -18.16
CA GLY A 104 4.30 -14.34 -17.69
C GLY A 104 4.58 -14.68 -16.23
N PRO A 105 3.83 -15.64 -15.64
CA PRO A 105 3.99 -16.07 -14.25
C PRO A 105 5.37 -16.69 -13.97
N GLN A 106 5.99 -17.34 -14.97
CA GLN A 106 7.30 -17.98 -14.85
C GLN A 106 8.44 -17.00 -14.48
N ASN A 107 8.23 -15.69 -14.69
CA ASN A 107 9.22 -14.66 -14.39
C ASN A 107 8.98 -13.97 -13.04
N PHE A 108 7.86 -14.24 -12.34
CA PHE A 108 7.61 -13.71 -10.99
C PHE A 108 8.61 -14.15 -9.91
N PRO A 109 9.21 -15.36 -9.99
CA PRO A 109 10.30 -15.74 -9.08
C PRO A 109 11.47 -14.75 -9.05
N LEU A 110 11.74 -14.03 -10.15
CA LEU A 110 12.77 -12.98 -10.18
C LEU A 110 12.44 -11.81 -9.23
N LEU A 111 11.15 -11.50 -9.05
CA LEU A 111 10.69 -10.47 -8.11
C LEU A 111 10.77 -10.98 -6.68
N ASP A 112 10.47 -12.26 -6.45
CA ASP A 112 10.63 -12.92 -5.14
C ASP A 112 12.10 -12.92 -4.69
N ASP A 113 13.04 -13.18 -5.60
CA ASP A 113 14.49 -13.15 -5.32
C ASP A 113 14.95 -11.75 -4.90
N LEU A 114 14.51 -10.72 -5.63
CA LEU A 114 14.82 -9.34 -5.29
C LEU A 114 14.17 -8.91 -3.97
N ALA A 115 12.91 -9.29 -3.75
CA ALA A 115 12.20 -9.02 -2.51
C ALA A 115 12.90 -9.68 -1.32
N SER A 116 13.31 -10.93 -1.45
CA SER A 116 14.06 -11.66 -0.43
C SER A 116 15.41 -10.98 -0.15
N ALA A 117 16.13 -10.56 -1.19
CA ALA A 117 17.38 -9.83 -1.05
C ALA A 117 17.20 -8.49 -0.33
N LEU A 118 16.06 -7.83 -0.45
CA LEU A 118 15.76 -6.53 0.19
C LEU A 118 14.97 -6.63 1.50
N GLY A 119 14.49 -7.83 1.89
CA GLY A 119 13.56 -7.99 3.02
C GLY A 119 12.19 -7.35 2.75
N GLY A 120 11.75 -7.36 1.49
CA GLY A 120 10.50 -6.77 1.01
C GLY A 120 9.40 -7.79 0.75
N ALA A 121 8.30 -7.29 0.17
CA ALA A 121 7.18 -8.10 -0.31
C ALA A 121 7.00 -7.94 -1.83
N VAL A 122 6.45 -8.98 -2.47
CA VAL A 122 6.08 -8.93 -3.88
C VAL A 122 4.62 -8.52 -4.04
N GLY A 123 4.37 -7.57 -4.94
CA GLY A 123 3.04 -7.17 -5.35
C GLY A 123 2.82 -7.34 -6.85
N ALA A 124 1.62 -7.03 -7.31
CA ALA A 124 1.26 -7.15 -8.70
C ALA A 124 0.20 -6.11 -9.11
N SER A 125 0.23 -5.71 -10.38
CA SER A 125 -0.88 -4.93 -10.95
C SER A 125 -2.12 -5.80 -11.16
N ARG A 126 -3.30 -5.18 -11.20
CA ARG A 126 -4.56 -5.87 -11.51
C ARG A 126 -4.50 -6.69 -12.80
N ALA A 127 -3.83 -6.19 -13.83
CA ALA A 127 -3.69 -6.89 -15.10
C ALA A 127 -2.98 -8.26 -15.00
N VAL A 128 -2.12 -8.44 -13.99
CA VAL A 128 -1.43 -9.71 -13.70
C VAL A 128 -2.35 -10.67 -12.94
N VAL A 129 -3.12 -10.14 -11.98
CA VAL A 129 -4.09 -10.91 -11.19
C VAL A 129 -5.25 -11.40 -12.07
N ASP A 130 -5.81 -10.50 -12.89
CA ASP A 130 -6.88 -10.83 -13.84
C ASP A 130 -6.39 -11.87 -14.89
N ALA A 131 -5.08 -11.92 -15.17
CA ALA A 131 -4.46 -12.93 -16.03
C ALA A 131 -4.16 -14.26 -15.31
N GLY A 132 -4.46 -14.38 -14.01
CA GLY A 132 -4.26 -15.58 -13.21
C GLY A 132 -2.80 -15.89 -12.87
N TRP A 133 -1.87 -14.94 -13.04
CA TRP A 133 -0.44 -15.21 -12.80
C TRP A 133 -0.09 -15.28 -11.32
N VAL A 134 -0.83 -14.53 -10.49
CA VAL A 134 -0.62 -14.41 -9.03
C VAL A 134 -1.97 -14.21 -8.34
N PRO A 135 -2.09 -14.54 -7.04
CA PRO A 135 -3.34 -14.38 -6.31
C PRO A 135 -3.74 -12.91 -6.12
N TYR A 136 -5.03 -12.67 -5.89
CA TYR A 136 -5.58 -11.34 -5.60
C TYR A 136 -4.96 -10.69 -4.35
N SER A 137 -4.48 -11.49 -3.39
CA SER A 137 -3.77 -10.99 -2.21
C SER A 137 -2.49 -10.21 -2.55
N MET A 138 -1.96 -10.35 -3.77
CA MET A 138 -0.82 -9.58 -4.27
C MET A 138 -1.20 -8.28 -5.01
N GLN A 139 -2.49 -8.04 -5.27
CA GLN A 139 -2.94 -6.90 -6.06
C GLN A 139 -2.66 -5.57 -5.35
N VAL A 140 -1.96 -4.65 -6.02
CA VAL A 140 -1.78 -3.25 -5.59
C VAL A 140 -2.66 -2.34 -6.46
N GLY A 141 -3.36 -1.40 -5.84
CA GLY A 141 -4.16 -0.40 -6.54
C GLY A 141 -5.45 -0.02 -5.83
N GLN A 142 -6.27 0.80 -6.48
CA GLN A 142 -7.55 1.32 -6.00
C GLN A 142 -8.53 0.22 -5.55
N THR A 143 -8.52 -0.93 -6.25
CA THR A 143 -9.39 -2.08 -5.95
C THR A 143 -8.61 -3.25 -5.36
N GLY A 144 -7.33 -3.05 -5.03
CA GLY A 144 -6.49 -4.01 -4.33
C GLY A 144 -6.01 -3.42 -3.01
N LYS A 145 -4.81 -3.80 -2.59
CA LYS A 145 -4.14 -3.23 -1.42
C LYS A 145 -3.58 -1.85 -1.74
N SER A 146 -3.80 -0.90 -0.82
CA SER A 146 -3.08 0.36 -0.80
C SER A 146 -1.83 0.19 0.07
N VAL A 147 -0.65 0.39 -0.51
CA VAL A 147 0.63 0.24 0.17
C VAL A 147 1.34 1.59 0.29
N ARG A 148 2.10 1.76 1.38
CA ARG A 148 2.93 2.94 1.63
C ARG A 148 4.32 2.52 2.12
N PRO A 149 5.12 1.83 1.29
CA PRO A 149 6.49 1.45 1.63
C PRO A 149 7.44 2.65 1.62
N GLY A 150 8.63 2.45 2.20
CA GLY A 150 9.75 3.36 2.01
C GLY A 150 10.28 3.33 0.58
N VAL A 151 10.27 2.16 -0.07
CA VAL A 151 10.66 2.00 -1.47
C VAL A 151 9.65 1.13 -2.22
N TYR A 152 9.17 1.61 -3.36
CA TYR A 152 8.34 0.86 -4.29
C TYR A 152 9.06 0.70 -5.62
N ILE A 153 9.28 -0.54 -6.06
CA ILE A 153 9.89 -0.85 -7.35
C ILE A 153 8.81 -1.40 -8.29
N ALA A 154 8.41 -0.60 -9.27
CA ALA A 154 7.44 -0.95 -10.29
C ALA A 154 8.15 -1.58 -11.49
N VAL A 155 7.98 -2.89 -11.69
CA VAL A 155 8.67 -3.67 -12.72
C VAL A 155 7.69 -4.05 -13.83
N GLY A 156 7.85 -3.48 -15.03
CA GLY A 156 6.99 -3.78 -16.18
C GLY A 156 5.53 -3.35 -15.99
N ILE A 157 5.28 -2.32 -15.17
CA ILE A 157 3.96 -1.75 -14.91
C ILE A 157 3.78 -0.48 -15.77
N SER A 158 2.63 -0.30 -16.41
CA SER A 158 2.37 0.88 -17.25
C SER A 158 2.10 2.15 -16.43
N GLY A 159 1.54 2.03 -15.23
CA GLY A 159 1.20 3.19 -14.38
C GLY A 159 -0.21 3.73 -14.59
N ALA A 160 -1.18 2.87 -14.95
CA ALA A 160 -2.59 3.24 -14.96
C ALA A 160 -3.02 3.82 -13.59
N MET A 161 -3.89 4.83 -13.60
CA MET A 161 -4.34 5.53 -12.39
C MET A 161 -4.83 4.58 -11.29
N GLN A 162 -5.55 3.54 -11.67
CA GLN A 162 -6.08 2.52 -10.77
C GLN A 162 -4.96 1.77 -10.04
N HIS A 163 -3.78 1.60 -10.64
CA HIS A 163 -2.61 1.05 -9.96
C HIS A 163 -1.97 2.11 -9.07
N THR A 164 -1.67 3.28 -9.62
CA THR A 164 -0.85 4.30 -8.97
C THR A 164 -1.52 4.88 -7.73
N VAL A 165 -2.86 4.98 -7.68
CA VAL A 165 -3.59 5.39 -6.47
C VAL A 165 -3.25 4.52 -5.24
N GLY A 166 -2.96 3.23 -5.44
CA GLY A 166 -2.60 2.31 -4.36
C GLY A 166 -1.14 2.36 -3.92
N MET A 167 -0.27 3.13 -4.59
CA MET A 167 1.18 3.13 -4.29
C MET A 167 1.84 4.51 -4.36
N LYS A 168 1.16 5.54 -4.85
CA LYS A 168 1.72 6.89 -5.07
C LYS A 168 2.17 7.61 -3.79
N THR A 169 1.79 7.10 -2.62
CA THR A 169 2.20 7.63 -1.31
C THR A 169 3.48 6.99 -0.78
N SER A 170 4.08 6.06 -1.54
CA SER A 170 5.41 5.51 -1.24
C SER A 170 6.45 6.61 -1.16
N LYS A 171 7.45 6.45 -0.29
CA LYS A 171 8.47 7.50 -0.09
C LYS A 171 9.42 7.64 -1.29
N ILE A 172 9.79 6.52 -1.91
CA ILE A 172 10.59 6.46 -3.14
C ILE A 172 9.93 5.48 -4.11
N ILE A 173 9.80 5.88 -5.37
CA ILE A 173 9.24 5.10 -6.47
C ILE A 173 10.32 4.90 -7.53
N ILE A 174 10.68 3.65 -7.78
CA ILE A 174 11.60 3.24 -8.84
C ILE A 174 10.77 2.53 -9.91
N ALA A 175 10.95 2.89 -11.18
CA ALA A 175 10.27 2.22 -12.30
C ALA A 175 11.30 1.55 -13.22
N ILE A 176 11.04 0.29 -13.59
CA ILE A 176 11.79 -0.45 -14.61
C ILE A 176 10.81 -0.78 -15.73
N ASN A 177 10.96 -0.16 -16.89
CA ASN A 177 10.07 -0.39 -18.03
C ASN A 177 10.83 -0.32 -19.36
N LYS A 178 10.43 -1.13 -20.35
CA LYS A 178 10.97 -1.04 -21.71
C LYS A 178 10.52 0.23 -22.43
N ASP A 179 9.32 0.70 -22.09
CA ASP A 179 8.73 1.92 -22.64
C ASP A 179 9.08 3.12 -21.76
N ALA A 180 9.90 4.03 -22.28
CA ALA A 180 10.30 5.27 -21.61
C ALA A 180 9.11 6.24 -21.42
N GLU A 181 8.08 6.15 -22.26
CA GLU A 181 6.91 7.02 -22.24
C GLU A 181 5.78 6.49 -21.34
N ALA A 182 5.96 5.31 -20.74
CA ALA A 182 4.97 4.70 -19.87
C ALA A 182 4.61 5.66 -18.71
N PRO A 183 3.32 5.86 -18.38
CA PRO A 183 2.88 6.75 -17.31
C PRO A 183 3.59 6.57 -15.95
N ILE A 184 3.99 5.34 -15.60
CA ILE A 184 4.75 5.06 -14.38
C ILE A 184 6.10 5.80 -14.35
N MET A 185 6.74 5.99 -15.51
CA MET A 185 8.05 6.62 -15.62
C MET A 185 7.97 8.11 -15.24
N LYS A 186 6.83 8.75 -15.51
CA LYS A 186 6.58 10.17 -15.20
C LYS A 186 6.38 10.45 -13.71
N MET A 187 6.08 9.42 -12.91
CA MET A 187 5.89 9.56 -11.47
C MET A 187 7.01 8.93 -10.63
N ALA A 188 7.97 8.26 -11.28
CA ALA A 188 9.07 7.62 -10.59
C ALA A 188 10.11 8.65 -10.18
N ASP A 189 10.64 8.50 -8.97
CA ASP A 189 11.84 9.22 -8.52
C ASP A 189 13.09 8.74 -9.27
N LEU A 190 13.07 7.47 -9.72
CA LEU A 190 14.10 6.89 -10.59
C LEU A 190 13.45 6.00 -11.66
N GLY A 191 13.60 6.38 -12.93
CA GLY A 191 13.19 5.58 -14.08
C GLY A 191 14.38 4.86 -14.74
N VAL A 192 14.27 3.54 -14.94
CA VAL A 192 15.24 2.72 -15.66
C VAL A 192 14.56 2.16 -16.91
N VAL A 193 15.01 2.65 -18.07
CA VAL A 193 14.50 2.19 -19.37
C VAL A 193 15.26 0.93 -19.78
N GLY A 194 14.56 -0.21 -19.90
CA GLY A 194 15.16 -1.44 -20.37
C GLY A 194 14.40 -2.71 -20.02
N ASP A 195 15.03 -3.85 -20.30
CA ASP A 195 14.42 -5.16 -20.09
C ASP A 195 14.44 -5.57 -18.61
N ALA A 196 13.25 -5.66 -18.00
CA ALA A 196 13.07 -6.15 -16.65
C ALA A 196 13.73 -7.52 -16.41
N LEU A 197 13.71 -8.42 -17.40
CA LEU A 197 14.27 -9.77 -17.27
C LEU A 197 15.81 -9.78 -17.22
N LYS A 198 16.46 -8.68 -17.62
CA LYS A 198 17.91 -8.49 -17.48
C LYS A 198 18.26 -7.64 -16.26
N ILE A 199 17.49 -6.59 -16.02
CA ILE A 199 17.75 -5.61 -14.97
C ILE A 199 17.50 -6.20 -13.58
N VAL A 200 16.38 -6.91 -13.38
CA VAL A 200 16.02 -7.44 -12.05
C VAL A 200 17.05 -8.44 -11.52
N PRO A 201 17.54 -9.43 -12.31
CA PRO A 201 18.61 -10.32 -11.86
C PRO A 201 19.92 -9.58 -11.54
N ALA A 202 20.33 -8.63 -12.38
CA ALA A 202 21.55 -7.85 -12.17
C ALA A 202 21.47 -6.99 -10.89
N LEU A 203 20.32 -6.35 -10.66
CA LEU A 203 20.04 -5.61 -9.43
C LEU A 203 20.07 -6.53 -8.21
N THR A 204 19.46 -7.70 -8.31
CA THR A 204 19.47 -8.70 -7.22
C THR A 204 20.88 -9.12 -6.85
N ALA A 205 21.74 -9.41 -7.85
CA ALA A 205 23.14 -9.75 -7.63
C ALA A 205 23.91 -8.61 -6.94
N ALA A 206 23.72 -7.37 -7.40
CA ALA A 206 24.36 -6.20 -6.80
C ALA A 206 23.92 -5.96 -5.34
N VAL A 207 22.62 -6.13 -5.04
CA VAL A 207 22.07 -6.02 -3.68
C VAL A 207 22.68 -7.08 -2.77
N LYS A 208 22.75 -8.34 -3.23
CA LYS A 208 23.34 -9.45 -2.46
C LYS A 208 24.83 -9.21 -2.21
N ALA A 209 25.59 -8.79 -3.22
CA ALA A 209 27.01 -8.47 -3.08
C ALA A 209 27.25 -7.36 -2.05
N LYS A 210 26.44 -6.30 -2.06
CA LYS A 210 26.56 -5.20 -1.09
C LYS A 210 26.11 -5.54 0.33
N LYS A 211 25.29 -6.58 0.52
CA LYS A 211 24.94 -7.07 1.87
C LYS A 211 26.02 -7.94 2.50
N ASN A 212 26.87 -8.56 1.67
CA ASN A 212 27.89 -9.51 2.10
C ASN A 212 29.28 -8.85 2.25
N GLY A 213 29.44 -7.58 1.91
CA GLY A 213 30.65 -6.78 2.13
C GLY A 213 30.35 -5.61 3.03
#